data_AF-A0A399R7R5-F1
#
_entry.id   AF-A0A399R7R5-F1
#
_cell.length_a   1.000
_cell.length_b   1.000
_cell.length_c   1.000
_cell.angle_alpha   90.00
_cell.angle_beta   90.00
_cell.angle_gamma   90.00
#
_symmetry.space_group_name_H-M   'P 1'
#
loop_
_entity.id
_entity.type
_entity.pdbx_description
1 polymer ?
#
loop_
_entity_poly.entity_id
_entity_poly.type
_entity_poly.pdbx_seq_one_letter_code
_entity_poly.pdbx_strand_id
1 'polypeptide(L)'
;MKKLLSKVPNWLRIVLVVVLVTIGANILSRFTNPSAHAGANDCLSRDGDIGPYKNSCEKPINARYCFRSAGLQKTCGVVELAPGETMSDLREEADAARETHDFNRTTVHACALPYVPQDVPSTNNSARIVDGCRKPRD
;
A
#
# COMPACT_ATOMS: atom_id res chain seq x y z
N MET A 1 -26.44 36.43 -2.15
CA MET A 1 -25.99 35.24 -1.40
C MET A 1 -26.33 35.24 0.11
N LYS A 2 -26.40 36.38 0.81
CA LYS A 2 -26.70 36.43 2.27
C LYS A 2 -28.06 35.84 2.71
N LYS A 3 -29.08 35.80 1.84
CA LYS A 3 -30.44 35.30 2.18
C LYS A 3 -30.64 33.77 2.04
N LEU A 4 -29.70 33.05 1.43
CA LEU A 4 -29.80 31.58 1.24
C LEU A 4 -29.26 30.80 2.45
N LEU A 5 -28.22 31.33 3.10
CA LEU A 5 -27.60 30.68 4.27
C LEU A 5 -28.46 30.79 5.53
N SER A 6 -29.30 31.82 5.68
CA SER A 6 -30.09 32.05 6.90
C SER A 6 -31.21 31.03 7.13
N LYS A 7 -31.68 30.33 6.08
CA LYS A 7 -32.72 29.29 6.16
C LYS A 7 -32.19 27.89 6.49
N VAL A 8 -30.87 27.68 6.48
CA VAL A 8 -30.28 26.38 6.81
C VAL A 8 -30.32 26.20 8.33
N PRO A 9 -30.97 25.13 8.85
CA PRO A 9 -30.96 24.82 10.28
C PRO A 9 -29.53 24.71 10.83
N ASN A 10 -29.31 25.17 12.06
CA ASN A 10 -27.97 25.29 12.62
C ASN A 10 -27.24 23.92 12.68
N TRP A 11 -27.97 22.84 12.97
CA TRP A 11 -27.42 21.48 12.96
C TRP A 11 -26.92 21.07 11.57
N LEU A 12 -27.66 21.42 10.51
CA LEU A 12 -27.28 21.10 9.14
C LEU A 12 -26.03 21.88 8.72
N ARG A 13 -25.87 23.13 9.17
CA ARG A 13 -24.64 23.90 8.96
C ARG A 13 -23.44 23.25 9.66
N ILE A 14 -23.61 22.78 10.90
CA ILE A 14 -22.56 22.08 11.65
C ILE A 14 -22.15 20.80 10.90
N VAL A 15 -23.10 19.99 10.47
CA VAL A 15 -22.83 18.78 9.68
C VAL A 15 -22.07 19.11 8.41
N LEU A 16 -22.48 20.14 7.67
CA LEU A 16 -21.84 20.57 6.44
C LEU A 16 -20.39 21.04 6.68
N VAL A 17 -20.14 21.79 7.74
CA VAL A 17 -18.79 22.21 8.15
C VAL A 17 -17.93 21.01 8.51
N VAL A 18 -18.46 20.05 9.29
CA VAL A 18 -17.71 18.84 9.66
C VAL A 18 -17.36 18.03 8.41
N VAL A 19 -18.30 17.82 7.49
CA VAL A 19 -18.05 17.12 6.22
C VAL A 19 -16.99 17.84 5.38
N LEU A 20 -17.06 19.18 5.28
CA LEU A 20 -16.06 19.95 4.54
C LEU A 20 -14.66 19.85 5.17
N VAL A 21 -14.57 19.90 6.50
CA VAL A 21 -13.30 19.78 7.22
C VAL A 21 -12.71 18.38 7.07
N THR A 22 -13.52 17.32 7.18
CA THR A 22 -13.03 15.94 7.05
C THR A 22 -12.58 15.61 5.63
N ILE A 23 -13.35 16.02 4.62
CA ILE A 23 -12.97 15.87 3.21
C ILE A 23 -11.71 16.70 2.93
N GLY A 24 -11.66 17.96 3.38
CA GLY A 24 -10.52 18.83 3.19
C GLY A 24 -9.24 18.27 3.82
N ALA A 25 -9.32 17.76 5.04
CA ALA A 25 -8.20 17.10 5.72
C ALA A 25 -7.74 15.82 4.99
N ASN A 26 -8.67 15.01 4.47
CA ASN A 26 -8.34 13.80 3.72
C ASN A 26 -7.59 14.13 2.42
N ILE A 27 -8.10 15.11 1.66
CA ILE A 27 -7.46 15.57 0.43
C ILE A 27 -6.08 16.14 0.74
N LEU A 28 -5.97 17.01 1.74
CA LEU A 28 -4.69 17.59 2.15
C LEU A 28 -3.67 16.52 2.55
N SER A 29 -4.11 15.50 3.30
CA SER A 29 -3.26 14.37 3.69
C SER A 29 -2.72 13.58 2.50
N ARG A 30 -3.54 13.37 1.46
CA ARG A 30 -3.10 12.70 0.21
C ARG A 30 -2.04 13.51 -0.53
N PHE A 31 -2.11 14.85 -0.48
CA PHE A 31 -1.12 15.72 -1.08
C PHE A 31 0.17 15.83 -0.26
N THR A 32 0.08 15.91 1.07
CA THR A 32 1.26 16.10 1.93
C THR A 32 2.01 14.81 2.25
N ASN A 33 1.33 13.66 2.23
CA ASN A 33 1.96 12.36 2.45
C ASN A 33 1.50 11.31 1.42
N PRO A 34 1.81 11.52 0.13
CA PRO A 34 1.31 10.64 -0.93
C PRO A 34 1.88 9.23 -0.84
N SER A 35 3.07 9.05 -0.26
CA SER A 35 3.66 7.73 0.02
C SER A 35 2.82 6.89 0.98
N ALA A 36 2.21 7.48 2.01
CA ALA A 36 1.35 6.73 2.93
C ALA A 36 0.04 6.26 2.26
N HIS A 37 -0.37 6.91 1.17
CA HIS A 37 -1.58 6.59 0.40
C HIS A 37 -1.27 5.87 -0.92
N ALA A 38 -0.02 5.52 -1.18
CA ALA A 38 0.41 4.86 -2.40
C ALA A 38 0.23 3.33 -2.38
N GLY A 39 -0.21 2.75 -1.27
CA GLY A 39 -0.48 1.32 -1.16
C GLY A 39 -1.51 0.86 -2.20
N ALA A 40 -1.24 -0.28 -2.82
CA ALA A 40 -2.08 -0.89 -3.86
C ALA A 40 -2.41 -2.37 -3.55
N ASN A 41 -2.33 -2.77 -2.27
CA ASN A 41 -2.60 -4.14 -1.85
C ASN A 41 -4.04 -4.58 -2.10
N ASP A 42 -4.99 -3.65 -2.01
CA ASP A 42 -6.42 -3.95 -2.14
C ASP A 42 -6.81 -4.43 -3.55
N CYS A 43 -5.97 -4.16 -4.55
CA CYS A 43 -6.17 -4.58 -5.93
C CYS A 43 -5.18 -5.66 -6.40
N LEU A 44 -4.38 -6.22 -5.49
CA LEU A 44 -3.68 -7.47 -5.74
C LEU A 44 -4.64 -8.63 -5.52
N SER A 45 -4.93 -9.38 -6.57
CA SER A 45 -5.70 -10.62 -6.47
C SER A 45 -4.78 -11.82 -6.63
N ARG A 46 -5.21 -13.00 -6.19
CA ARG A 46 -4.56 -14.27 -6.52
C ARG A 46 -5.65 -15.29 -6.81
N ASP A 47 -5.41 -16.19 -7.74
CA ASP A 47 -6.32 -17.31 -7.99
C ASP A 47 -6.12 -18.37 -6.90
N GLY A 48 -7.13 -18.55 -6.05
CA GLY A 48 -7.11 -19.50 -4.93
C GLY A 48 -6.19 -19.09 -3.78
N ASP A 49 -5.60 -20.08 -3.10
CA ASP A 49 -4.76 -19.83 -1.92
C ASP A 49 -3.25 -19.96 -2.12
N ILE A 50 -2.85 -20.41 -3.31
CA ILE A 50 -1.50 -20.93 -3.56
C ILE A 50 -0.91 -20.39 -4.88
N GLY A 51 -1.65 -19.56 -5.62
CA GLY A 51 -1.23 -19.00 -6.90
C GLY A 51 -0.46 -17.67 -6.81
N PRO A 52 0.24 -17.28 -7.88
CA PRO A 52 0.91 -15.98 -7.98
C PRO A 52 -0.08 -14.83 -7.93
N TYR A 53 0.38 -13.68 -7.46
CA TYR A 53 -0.44 -12.47 -7.39
C TYR A 53 -0.58 -11.82 -8.77
N LYS A 54 -1.79 -11.39 -9.10
CA LYS A 54 -2.14 -10.63 -10.30
C LYS A 54 -2.44 -9.19 -9.94
N ASN A 55 -1.89 -8.26 -10.73
CA ASN A 55 -2.27 -6.87 -10.68
C ASN A 55 -3.68 -6.69 -11.26
N SER A 56 -4.69 -6.54 -10.41
CA SER A 56 -6.06 -6.20 -10.84
C SER A 56 -6.36 -4.71 -10.73
N CYS A 57 -5.34 -3.89 -10.45
CA CYS A 57 -5.45 -2.44 -10.49
C CYS A 57 -5.51 -1.95 -11.95
N GLU A 58 -6.17 -0.83 -12.21
CA GLU A 58 -6.22 -0.17 -13.53
C GLU A 58 -4.90 0.54 -13.91
N LYS A 59 -3.87 0.43 -13.06
CA LYS A 59 -2.60 1.14 -13.18
C LYS A 59 -1.41 0.21 -12.89
N PRO A 60 -0.22 0.52 -13.43
CA PRO A 60 0.98 -0.23 -13.09
C PRO A 60 1.33 -0.06 -11.60
N ILE A 61 1.89 -1.11 -11.02
CA ILE A 61 2.31 -1.16 -9.61
C ILE A 61 3.71 -1.75 -9.48
N ASN A 62 4.41 -1.35 -8.43
CA ASN A 62 5.58 -2.06 -7.94
C ASN A 62 5.14 -3.01 -6.84
N ALA A 63 5.30 -4.31 -7.04
CA ALA A 63 5.00 -5.34 -6.07
C ALA A 63 6.30 -5.89 -5.47
N ARG A 64 6.36 -5.99 -4.15
CA ARG A 64 7.48 -6.57 -3.40
C ARG A 64 7.02 -7.84 -2.74
N TYR A 65 7.69 -8.94 -3.05
CA TYR A 65 7.55 -10.19 -2.33
C TYR A 65 8.68 -10.31 -1.31
N CYS A 66 8.37 -10.87 -0.13
CA CYS A 66 9.33 -11.12 0.92
C CYS A 66 9.11 -12.50 1.53
N PHE A 67 10.19 -13.27 1.65
CA PHE A 67 10.26 -14.54 2.38
C PHE A 67 10.77 -14.27 3.79
N ARG A 68 9.91 -14.47 4.79
CA ARG A 68 10.17 -14.12 6.20
C ARG A 68 10.41 -15.36 7.05
N SER A 69 11.49 -15.32 7.82
CA SER A 69 11.74 -16.30 8.89
C SER A 69 10.98 -15.95 10.16
N ALA A 70 11.05 -16.83 11.17
CA ALA A 70 10.58 -16.52 12.52
C ALA A 70 11.37 -15.37 13.19
N GLY A 71 12.54 -15.02 12.65
CA GLY A 71 13.37 -13.91 13.12
C GLY A 71 13.19 -12.62 12.32
N LEU A 72 14.19 -11.74 12.37
CA LEU A 72 14.22 -10.48 11.63
C LEU A 72 14.71 -10.61 10.18
N GLN A 73 15.18 -11.80 9.81
CA GLN A 73 15.74 -12.06 8.48
C GLN A 73 14.62 -12.18 7.45
N LYS A 74 14.81 -11.51 6.31
CA LYS A 74 13.92 -11.63 5.17
C LYS A 74 14.68 -11.43 3.87
N THR A 75 14.33 -12.22 2.87
CA THR A 75 14.78 -12.03 1.49
C THR A 75 13.62 -11.41 0.73
N CYS A 76 13.85 -10.29 0.05
CA CYS A 76 12.80 -9.60 -0.68
C CYS A 76 13.25 -9.24 -2.10
N GLY A 77 12.34 -9.37 -3.05
CA GLY A 77 12.49 -8.87 -4.42
C GLY A 77 11.37 -7.89 -4.75
N VAL A 78 11.61 -7.03 -5.75
CA VAL A 78 10.62 -6.09 -6.28
C VAL A 78 10.46 -6.35 -7.77
N VAL A 79 9.21 -6.37 -8.22
CA VAL A 79 8.83 -6.54 -9.62
C VAL A 79 7.79 -5.48 -9.98
N GLU A 80 7.92 -4.90 -11.16
CA GLU A 80 6.90 -4.05 -11.74
C GLU A 80 5.84 -4.92 -12.42
N LEU A 81 4.56 -4.64 -12.18
CA LEU A 81 3.43 -5.35 -12.80
C LEU A 81 2.54 -4.35 -13.52
N ALA A 82 2.36 -4.55 -14.82
CA ALA A 82 1.37 -3.84 -15.62
C ALA A 82 -0.08 -4.23 -15.21
N PRO A 83 -1.09 -3.42 -15.55
CA PRO A 83 -2.49 -3.79 -15.32
C PRO A 83 -2.84 -5.14 -15.94
N GLY A 84 -3.41 -6.04 -15.14
CA GLY A 84 -3.76 -7.39 -15.57
C GLY A 84 -2.60 -8.39 -15.62
N GLU A 85 -1.36 -7.96 -15.35
CA GLU A 85 -0.18 -8.83 -15.34
C GLU A 85 -0.13 -9.67 -14.07
N THR A 86 0.28 -10.92 -14.23
CA THR A 86 0.49 -11.87 -13.13
C THR A 86 1.98 -11.96 -12.82
N MET A 87 2.30 -11.90 -11.53
CA MET A 87 3.65 -12.12 -11.01
C MET A 87 4.18 -13.48 -11.46
N SER A 88 5.49 -13.57 -11.68
CA SER A 88 6.17 -14.83 -11.96
C SER A 88 5.98 -15.84 -10.81
N ASP A 89 6.12 -17.13 -11.13
CA ASP A 89 6.22 -18.16 -10.09
C ASP A 89 7.48 -17.91 -9.28
N LEU A 90 7.32 -17.67 -7.97
CA LEU A 90 8.40 -17.28 -7.06
C LEU A 90 9.16 -18.49 -6.50
N ARG A 91 9.05 -19.66 -7.14
CA ARG A 91 9.52 -20.93 -6.58
C ARG A 91 11.04 -21.02 -6.55
N GLU A 92 11.72 -20.50 -7.57
CA GLU A 92 13.18 -20.43 -7.59
C GLU A 92 13.70 -19.44 -6.54
N GLU A 93 13.07 -18.27 -6.41
CA GLU A 93 13.43 -17.27 -5.41
C GLU A 93 13.12 -17.75 -3.99
N ALA A 94 12.06 -18.55 -3.83
CA ALA A 94 11.77 -19.24 -2.59
C ALA A 94 12.87 -20.24 -2.25
N ASP A 95 13.26 -21.12 -3.17
CA ASP A 95 14.31 -22.10 -2.90
C ASP A 95 15.66 -21.41 -2.59
N ALA A 96 16.03 -20.36 -3.33
CA ALA A 96 17.21 -19.54 -3.04
C ALA A 96 17.13 -18.84 -1.66
N ALA A 97 15.94 -18.38 -1.25
CA ALA A 97 15.75 -17.81 0.07
C ALA A 97 15.92 -18.87 1.18
N ARG A 98 15.47 -20.11 0.98
CA ARG A 98 15.66 -21.23 1.93
C ARG A 98 17.12 -21.58 2.16
N GLU A 99 17.95 -21.47 1.12
CA GLU A 99 19.41 -21.69 1.24
C GLU A 99 20.08 -20.62 2.13
N THR A 100 19.52 -19.41 2.17
CA THR A 100 20.04 -18.31 3.00
C THR A 100 19.54 -18.41 4.44
N HIS A 101 18.23 -18.63 4.62
CA HIS A 101 17.61 -18.84 5.93
C HIS A 101 16.28 -19.58 5.80
N ASP A 102 15.93 -20.37 6.80
CA ASP A 102 14.62 -21.00 6.85
C ASP A 102 13.51 -19.94 6.95
N PHE A 103 12.45 -20.09 6.15
CA PHE A 103 11.32 -19.16 6.16
C PHE A 103 9.99 -19.90 6.16
N ASN A 104 9.01 -19.34 6.85
CA ASN A 104 7.71 -19.96 7.05
C ASN A 104 6.56 -19.19 6.39
N ARG A 105 6.83 -17.98 5.89
CA ARG A 105 5.80 -17.10 5.35
C ARG A 105 6.32 -16.26 4.18
N THR A 106 5.52 -16.23 3.11
CA THR A 106 5.65 -15.26 2.03
C THR A 106 4.65 -14.12 2.24
N THR A 107 5.11 -12.88 2.13
CA THR A 107 4.26 -11.69 2.16
C THR A 107 4.48 -10.86 0.91
N VAL A 108 3.40 -10.34 0.33
CA VAL A 108 3.46 -9.45 -0.83
C VAL A 108 2.88 -8.09 -0.46
N HIS A 109 3.56 -7.03 -0.87
CA HIS A 109 3.12 -5.65 -0.69
C HIS A 109 3.26 -4.88 -2.00
N ALA A 110 2.22 -4.17 -2.43
CA ALA A 110 2.21 -3.38 -3.65
C ALA A 110 2.08 -1.88 -3.38
N CYS A 111 2.75 -1.10 -4.23
CA CYS A 111 2.68 0.34 -4.29
C CYS A 111 2.37 0.79 -5.71
N ALA A 112 1.50 1.78 -5.86
CA ALA A 112 1.26 2.42 -7.14
C ALA A 112 2.52 3.14 -7.64
N LEU A 113 2.79 3.10 -8.94
CA LEU A 113 3.87 3.89 -9.51
C LEU A 113 3.64 5.40 -9.23
N PRO A 114 4.72 6.18 -9.04
CA PRO A 114 6.14 5.80 -9.11
C PRO A 114 6.71 5.25 -7.79
N TYR A 115 5.88 4.93 -6.79
CA TYR A 115 6.37 4.52 -5.47
C TYR A 115 6.85 3.07 -5.46
N VAL A 116 7.84 2.79 -4.62
CA VAL A 116 8.45 1.46 -4.46
C VAL A 116 8.17 0.95 -3.05
N PRO A 117 7.75 -0.32 -2.88
CA PRO A 117 7.59 -0.92 -1.56
C PRO A 117 8.92 -1.01 -0.81
N GLN A 118 8.96 -0.52 0.42
CA GLN A 118 10.12 -0.52 1.30
C GLN A 118 9.71 -0.68 2.76
N ASP A 119 10.69 -0.91 3.61
CA ASP A 119 10.53 -0.93 5.05
C ASP A 119 10.41 0.50 5.57
N VAL A 120 9.29 0.81 6.21
CA VAL A 120 9.02 2.14 6.76
C VAL A 120 8.61 2.07 8.23
N PRO A 121 8.93 3.09 9.03
CA PRO A 121 8.37 3.21 10.37
C PRO A 121 6.84 3.29 10.31
N SER A 122 6.16 2.60 11.22
CA SER A 122 4.72 2.70 11.36
C SER A 122 4.33 4.11 11.83
N THR A 123 3.23 4.64 11.30
CA THR A 123 2.69 5.95 11.68
C THR A 123 2.38 6.05 13.17
N ASN A 124 1.98 4.94 13.82
CA ASN A 124 1.60 4.93 15.23
C ASN A 124 2.77 4.62 16.17
N ASN A 125 3.86 4.05 15.67
CA ASN A 125 5.04 3.71 16.45
C ASN A 125 6.27 3.68 15.55
N SER A 126 7.15 4.67 15.68
CA SER A 126 8.35 4.79 14.86
C SER A 126 9.39 3.69 15.10
N ALA A 127 9.34 2.99 16.23
CA ALA A 127 10.18 1.83 16.50
C ALA A 127 9.71 0.56 15.77
N ARG A 128 8.46 0.53 15.29
CA ARG A 128 7.91 -0.60 14.55
C ARG A 128 8.11 -0.40 13.05
N ILE A 129 8.81 -1.32 12.42
CA ILE A 129 8.99 -1.36 10.97
C ILE A 129 7.86 -2.16 10.32
N VAL A 130 7.25 -1.61 9.26
CA VAL A 130 6.18 -2.22 8.47
C VAL A 130 6.49 -2.08 6.98
N ASP A 131 5.81 -2.88 6.15
CA ASP A 131 5.85 -2.66 4.70
C ASP A 131 5.02 -1.41 4.37
N GLY A 132 5.63 -0.49 3.63
CA GLY A 132 4.95 0.68 3.10
C GLY A 132 5.59 1.15 1.81
N CYS A 133 5.17 2.30 1.31
CA CYS A 133 5.64 2.84 0.05
C CYS A 133 6.58 4.02 0.28
N ARG A 134 7.64 4.12 -0.53
CA ARG A 134 8.51 5.30 -0.59
C ARG A 134 8.71 5.73 -2.03
N LYS A 135 9.10 6.98 -2.23
CA LYS A 135 9.60 7.41 -3.55
C LYS A 135 10.86 6.59 -3.89
N PRO A 136 11.12 6.31 -5.18
CA PRO A 136 12.40 5.78 -5.60
C PRO A 136 13.50 6.70 -5.05
N ARG A 137 14.61 6.12 -4.59
CA ARG A 137 15.81 6.93 -4.36
C ARG A 137 16.42 7.18 -5.74
N ASP A 138 16.63 8.45 -6.07
CA ASP A 138 17.45 8.86 -7.21
C ASP A 138 18.90 8.41 -7.01
#